data_AF-A0A6J6JIR5-F1
#
_entry.id   AF-A0A6J6JIR5-F1
#
_cell.length_a   1.000
_cell.length_b   1.000
_cell.length_c   1.000
_cell.angle_alpha   90.00
_cell.angle_beta   90.00
_cell.angle_gamma   90.00
#
_symmetry.space_group_name_H-M   'P 1'
#
loop_
_entity.id
_entity.type
_entity.pdbx_description
1 polymer ?
#
loop_
_entity_poly.entity_id
_entity_poly.type
_entity_poly.pdbx_seq_one_letter_code
_entity_poly.pdbx_strand_id
1 'polypeptide(L)'
;MLNISKLRLTLAEDGVQATSIARAELTTRVSEFRDLGDDARPIVFGSHRKPQAVVVPYDLFTALLDLAEGVPHIPRAAEPAKRSRKKTKVSDSAKIVQNLPELEKEHVGASTQELLDQIMSKWKL
;
A
#
# COMPACT_ATOMS: atom_id res chain seq x y z
N MET A 1 14.32 13.66 -0.01
CA MET A 1 15.25 13.20 -1.07
C MET A 1 16.30 12.32 -0.40
N LEU A 2 16.40 11.05 -0.77
CA LEU A 2 17.26 10.09 -0.08
C LEU A 2 18.76 10.42 -0.31
N ASN A 3 19.52 10.69 0.75
CA ASN A 3 20.96 10.94 0.62
C ASN A 3 21.76 9.66 0.87
N ILE A 4 22.09 8.97 -0.22
CA ILE A 4 22.80 7.67 -0.21
C ILE A 4 24.17 7.78 0.48
N SER A 5 24.89 8.88 0.28
CA SER A 5 26.20 9.10 0.91
C SER A 5 26.08 9.22 2.42
N LYS A 6 25.05 9.92 2.91
CA LYS A 6 24.74 10.02 4.34
C LYS A 6 24.41 8.64 4.92
N LEU A 7 23.57 7.85 4.23
CA LEU A 7 23.25 6.48 4.64
C LEU A 7 24.49 5.58 4.74
N ARG A 8 25.37 5.63 3.75
CA ARG A 8 26.63 4.86 3.80
C ARG A 8 27.53 5.28 4.96
N LEU A 9 27.58 6.58 5.26
CA LEU A 9 28.34 7.07 6.40
C LEU A 9 27.75 6.54 7.72
N THR A 10 26.43 6.64 7.91
CA THR A 10 25.76 6.11 9.12
C THR A 10 25.97 4.60 9.28
N LEU A 11 25.86 3.82 8.21
CA LEU A 11 26.13 2.38 8.24
C LEU A 11 27.61 2.05 8.55
N ALA A 12 28.55 2.91 8.15
CA ALA A 12 29.97 2.72 8.43
C ALA A 12 30.31 3.10 9.89
N GLU A 13 29.65 4.11 10.44
CA GLU A 13 29.88 4.61 11.81
C GLU A 13 29.35 3.66 12.89
N ASP A 14 28.15 3.09 12.71
CA ASP A 14 27.52 2.25 13.74
C ASP A 14 28.19 0.86 13.89
N GLY A 15 29.04 0.49 12.94
CA GLY A 15 29.80 -0.77 12.97
C GLY A 15 28.93 -2.01 12.92
N VAL A 16 29.56 -3.19 12.86
CA VAL A 16 28.83 -4.47 12.82
C VAL A 16 28.55 -4.96 14.23
N GLN A 17 27.28 -4.94 14.61
CA GLN A 17 26.81 -5.51 15.87
C GLN A 17 26.76 -7.03 15.82
N ALA A 18 26.91 -7.68 16.98
CA ALA A 18 26.69 -9.12 17.09
C ALA A 18 25.19 -9.43 16.96
N THR A 19 24.85 -10.52 16.27
CA THR A 19 23.47 -10.95 16.06
C THR A 19 22.68 -11.10 17.38
N SER A 20 23.34 -11.52 18.47
CA SER A 20 22.72 -11.62 19.79
C SER A 20 22.28 -10.27 20.35
N ILE A 21 23.09 -9.22 20.16
CA ILE A 21 22.80 -7.86 20.61
C ILE A 21 21.66 -7.27 19.78
N ALA A 22 21.76 -7.38 18.45
CA ALA A 22 20.72 -6.90 17.54
C ALA A 22 19.35 -7.55 17.83
N ARG A 23 19.33 -8.84 18.17
CA ARG A 23 18.11 -9.55 18.58
C ARG A 23 17.57 -9.05 19.93
N ALA A 24 18.44 -8.79 20.90
CA ALA A 24 18.02 -8.32 22.22
C ALA A 24 17.41 -6.90 22.15
N GLU A 25 17.96 -6.04 21.30
CA GLU A 25 17.50 -4.66 21.13
C GLU A 25 16.38 -4.49 20.08
N LEU A 26 16.04 -5.54 19.34
CA LEU A 26 15.15 -5.45 18.17
C LEU A 26 13.83 -4.74 18.48
N THR A 27 13.18 -5.08 19.59
CA THR A 27 11.89 -4.48 19.97
C THR A 27 12.01 -2.98 20.23
N THR A 28 13.07 -2.55 20.90
CA THR A 28 13.34 -1.14 21.19
C THR A 28 13.57 -0.37 19.89
N ARG A 29 14.39 -0.93 19.01
CA ARG A 29 14.77 -0.31 17.73
C ARG A 29 13.60 -0.21 16.76
N VAL A 30 12.72 -1.21 16.72
CA VAL A 30 11.49 -1.14 15.93
C VAL A 30 10.55 -0.05 16.47
N SER A 31 10.52 0.17 17.80
CA SER A 31 9.78 1.30 18.37
C SER A 31 10.40 2.63 17.93
N GLU A 32 11.72 2.76 17.96
CA GLU A 32 12.43 3.95 17.47
C GLU A 32 12.14 4.22 15.99
N PHE A 33 12.03 3.20 15.14
CA PHE A 33 11.66 3.36 13.73
C PHE A 33 10.26 3.93 13.56
N ARG A 34 9.32 3.56 14.44
CA ARG A 34 7.97 4.11 14.42
C ARG A 34 7.97 5.59 14.82
N ASP A 35 8.83 5.98 15.76
CA ASP A 35 8.81 7.31 16.35
C ASP A 35 9.69 8.31 15.55
N LEU A 36 10.81 7.87 14.99
CA LEU A 36 11.75 8.69 14.19
C LEU A 36 11.59 8.54 12.67
N GLY A 37 10.94 7.48 12.18
CA GLY A 37 10.71 7.25 10.75
C GLY A 37 12.01 7.21 9.94
N ASP A 38 12.09 8.03 8.89
CA ASP A 38 13.22 8.11 7.96
C ASP A 38 14.54 8.55 8.58
N ASP A 39 14.50 9.24 9.73
CA ASP A 39 15.70 9.70 10.45
C ASP A 39 16.24 8.65 11.43
N ALA A 40 15.55 7.52 11.59
CA ALA A 40 15.99 6.49 12.49
C ALA A 40 17.25 5.78 12.01
N ARG A 41 18.15 5.44 12.95
CA ARG A 41 19.43 4.82 12.60
C ARG A 41 19.27 3.36 12.18
N PRO A 42 19.76 2.97 10.99
CA PRO A 42 19.73 1.59 10.54
C PRO A 42 20.70 0.72 11.37
N ILE A 43 20.38 -0.57 11.51
CA ILE A 43 21.19 -1.49 12.32
C ILE A 43 21.85 -2.49 11.41
N VAL A 44 23.17 -2.57 11.45
CA VAL A 44 23.95 -3.58 10.73
C VAL A 44 24.44 -4.63 11.72
N PHE A 45 24.18 -5.90 11.42
CA PHE A 45 24.57 -7.00 12.30
C PHE A 45 25.12 -8.21 11.53
N GLY A 46 25.88 -9.02 12.23
CA GLY A 46 26.46 -10.25 11.70
C GLY A 46 27.44 -10.92 12.66
N SER A 47 28.04 -12.01 12.20
CA SER A 47 29.04 -12.76 12.96
C SER A 47 30.47 -12.28 12.66
N HIS A 48 31.37 -12.39 13.64
CA HIS A 48 32.80 -12.08 13.51
C HIS A 48 33.10 -10.73 12.83
N ARG A 49 32.37 -9.67 13.22
CA ARG A 49 32.52 -8.29 12.67
C ARG A 49 32.30 -8.18 11.16
N LYS A 50 31.73 -9.20 10.51
CA LYS A 50 31.35 -9.14 9.10
C LYS A 50 29.87 -8.77 8.99
N PRO A 51 29.52 -7.71 8.23
CA PRO A 51 28.12 -7.35 8.04
C PRO A 51 27.43 -8.46 7.23
N GLN A 52 26.31 -8.97 7.74
CA GLN A 52 25.53 -10.04 7.09
C GLN A 52 24.10 -9.61 6.80
N ALA A 53 23.52 -8.75 7.64
CA ALA A 53 22.18 -8.24 7.49
C ALA A 53 22.07 -6.81 8.00
N VAL A 54 21.05 -6.10 7.51
CA VAL A 54 20.69 -4.76 7.96
C VAL A 54 19.19 -4.69 8.24
N VAL A 55 18.80 -3.95 9.28
CA VAL A 55 17.41 -3.56 9.53
C VAL A 55 17.29 -2.06 9.27
N VAL A 56 16.28 -1.68 8.49
CA VAL A 56 15.96 -0.31 8.11
C VAL A 56 14.47 -0.04 8.37
N PRO A 57 14.05 1.23 8.58
CA PRO A 57 12.65 1.61 8.55
C PRO A 57 11.96 1.21 7.23
N TYR A 58 10.67 0.91 7.30
CA TYR A 58 9.89 0.46 6.14
C TYR A 58 9.85 1.50 5.02
N ASP A 59 9.59 2.76 5.36
CA ASP A 59 9.50 3.85 4.39
C ASP A 59 10.85 4.10 3.69
N LEU A 60 11.95 3.97 4.42
CA LEU A 60 13.30 3.98 3.86
C LEU A 60 13.51 2.82 2.87
N PHE A 61 13.06 1.61 3.22
CA PHE A 61 13.18 0.46 2.35
C PHE A 61 12.37 0.62 1.06
N THR A 62 11.12 1.12 1.13
CA THR A 62 10.32 1.40 -0.07
C THR A 62 10.94 2.48 -0.93
N ALA A 63 11.49 3.54 -0.33
CA ALA A 63 12.22 4.57 -1.08
C ALA A 63 13.46 4.03 -1.82
N LEU A 64 14.15 3.03 -1.24
CA LEU A 64 15.27 2.36 -1.90
C LEU A 64 14.81 1.46 -3.05
N LEU A 65 13.67 0.78 -2.91
CA LEU A 65 13.09 -0.03 -3.99
C LEU A 65 12.67 0.82 -5.17
N ASP A 66 11.95 1.91 -4.92
CA ASP A 66 11.48 2.81 -5.99
C ASP A 66 12.66 3.43 -6.75
N LEU A 67 13.74 3.78 -6.03
CA LEU A 67 14.99 4.21 -6.63
C LEU A 67 15.63 3.12 -7.50
N ALA A 68 15.65 1.87 -7.04
CA ALA A 68 16.24 0.75 -7.76
C ALA A 68 15.47 0.37 -9.03
N GLU A 69 14.13 0.51 -9.00
CA GLU A 69 13.26 0.27 -10.16
C GLU A 69 13.28 1.44 -11.16
N GLY A 70 13.81 2.61 -10.77
CA GLY A 70 13.76 3.82 -11.59
C GLY A 70 12.35 4.38 -11.73
N VAL A 71 11.43 3.96 -10.87
CA VAL A 71 10.03 4.38 -10.85
C VAL A 71 9.89 5.54 -9.87
N PRO A 72 9.17 6.62 -10.21
CA PRO A 72 8.91 7.70 -9.26
C PRO A 72 8.12 7.17 -8.06
N HIS A 73 8.69 7.31 -6.86
CA HIS A 73 8.07 6.89 -5.60
C HIS A 73 6.70 7.53 -5.40
N ILE A 74 5.65 6.71 -5.36
CA ILE A 74 4.30 7.15 -5.02
C ILE A 74 4.13 6.86 -3.53
N PRO A 75 4.27 7.87 -2.64
CA PRO A 75 4.07 7.64 -1.22
C PRO A 75 2.68 7.07 -0.99
N ARG A 76 2.62 5.95 -0.25
CA ARG A 76 1.35 5.34 0.16
C ARG A 76 0.55 6.41 0.91
N ALA A 77 -0.52 6.90 0.30
CA ALA A 77 -1.39 7.89 0.92
C ALA A 77 -1.79 7.37 2.30
N ALA A 78 -1.56 8.17 3.35
CA ALA A 78 -1.91 7.83 4.71
C ALA A 78 -3.33 7.28 4.72
N GLU A 79 -3.50 6.07 5.27
CA GLU A 79 -4.80 5.42 5.34
C GLU A 79 -5.81 6.43 5.90
N PRO A 80 -6.91 6.72 5.20
CA PRO A 80 -7.86 7.71 5.68
C PRO A 80 -8.28 7.28 7.08
N ALA A 81 -7.97 8.15 8.06
CA ALA A 81 -8.23 7.92 9.48
C ALA A 81 -9.60 7.26 9.61
N LYS A 82 -9.62 6.03 10.14
CA LYS A 82 -10.78 5.13 10.20
C LYS A 82 -12.05 5.95 10.25
N ARG A 83 -12.74 6.09 9.11
CA ARG A 83 -13.98 6.87 9.05
C ARG A 83 -14.89 6.27 10.10
N SER A 84 -15.05 6.98 11.21
CA SER A 84 -16.13 6.73 12.15
C SER A 84 -17.39 6.64 11.31
N ARG A 85 -18.10 5.52 11.44
CA ARG A 85 -19.22 5.10 10.61
C ARG A 85 -20.42 6.02 10.86
N LYS A 86 -20.29 7.31 10.55
CA LYS A 86 -21.41 8.24 10.53
C LYS A 86 -22.14 7.98 9.21
N LYS A 87 -23.24 7.22 9.29
CA LYS A 87 -24.16 6.92 8.19
C LYS A 87 -24.50 8.22 7.46
N THR A 88 -23.77 8.50 6.39
CA THR A 88 -24.07 9.59 5.47
C THR A 88 -24.85 8.95 4.34
N LYS A 89 -26.06 9.49 4.11
CA LYS A 89 -27.07 8.97 3.18
C LYS A 89 -26.43 8.71 1.81
N VAL A 90 -26.71 7.51 1.31
CA VAL A 90 -26.13 6.91 0.11
C VAL A 90 -26.47 7.73 -1.13
N SER A 91 -25.43 8.06 -1.90
CA SER A 91 -25.48 8.65 -3.25
C SER A 91 -26.14 7.69 -4.24
N ASP A 92 -26.94 8.23 -5.17
CA ASP A 92 -27.81 7.49 -6.11
C ASP A 92 -27.10 6.45 -6.99
N SER A 93 -25.78 6.53 -7.15
CA SER A 93 -24.99 5.56 -7.92
C SER A 93 -24.94 4.16 -7.30
N ALA A 94 -25.22 4.02 -6.00
CA ALA A 94 -25.17 2.74 -5.30
C ALA A 94 -26.50 1.97 -5.28
N LYS A 95 -27.60 2.58 -5.75
CA LYS A 95 -28.90 1.88 -5.86
C LYS A 95 -28.91 0.87 -7.03
N ILE A 96 -28.05 1.05 -8.03
CA ILE A 96 -28.03 0.19 -9.23
C ILE A 96 -27.51 -1.22 -8.92
N VAL A 97 -26.58 -1.35 -7.96
CA VAL A 97 -25.95 -2.65 -7.66
C VAL A 97 -26.81 -3.52 -6.73
N GLN A 98 -27.77 -2.94 -5.99
CA GLN A 98 -28.62 -3.70 -5.06
C GLN A 98 -29.90 -4.28 -5.66
N ASN A 99 -30.34 -3.81 -6.83
CA ASN A 99 -31.57 -4.28 -7.48
C ASN A 99 -31.33 -5.24 -8.67
N LEU A 100 -30.15 -5.87 -8.74
CA LEU A 100 -29.87 -6.85 -9.79
C LEU A 100 -30.85 -8.05 -9.83
N PRO A 101 -31.36 -8.61 -8.70
CA PRO A 101 -32.25 -9.77 -8.78
C PRO A 101 -33.72 -9.45 -9.13
N GLU A 102 -34.11 -8.17 -9.20
CA GLU A 102 -35.46 -7.76 -9.65
C GLU A 102 -35.49 -7.47 -11.16
N LEU A 103 -34.40 -6.93 -11.72
CA LEU A 103 -34.27 -6.67 -13.17
C LEU A 103 -34.27 -7.95 -14.01
N GLU A 104 -33.76 -9.06 -13.45
CA GLU A 104 -33.76 -10.36 -14.14
C GLU A 104 -35.15 -10.99 -14.22
N LYS A 105 -36.13 -10.57 -13.39
CA LYS A 105 -37.47 -11.18 -13.42
C LYS A 105 -38.45 -10.52 -14.40
N GLU A 106 -38.19 -9.29 -14.83
CA GLU A 106 -39.08 -8.61 -15.79
C GLU A 106 -38.86 -9.03 -17.25
N HIS A 107 -37.75 -9.71 -17.57
CA HIS A 107 -37.37 -9.98 -18.97
C HIS A 107 -37.17 -11.47 -19.31
N VAL A 108 -37.50 -12.39 -18.40
CA VAL A 108 -37.53 -13.84 -18.72
C VAL A 108 -38.78 -14.12 -19.55
N GLY A 109 -38.67 -13.92 -20.85
CA GLY A 109 -39.73 -14.29 -21.80
C GLY A 109 -39.69 -13.57 -23.15
N ALA A 110 -38.96 -12.46 -23.27
CA ALA A 110 -38.86 -11.77 -24.56
C ALA A 110 -37.93 -12.54 -25.51
N SER A 111 -38.47 -12.97 -26.64
CA SER A 111 -37.68 -13.54 -27.73
C SER A 111 -36.61 -12.53 -28.15
N THR A 112 -35.40 -13.00 -28.48
CA THR A 112 -34.30 -12.15 -28.96
C THR A 112 -34.74 -11.22 -30.11
N GLN A 113 -35.76 -11.63 -30.87
CA GLN A 113 -36.36 -10.84 -31.94
C GLN A 113 -37.20 -9.65 -31.45
N GLU A 114 -37.95 -9.78 -30.35
CA GLU A 114 -38.75 -8.69 -29.79
C GLU A 114 -37.88 -7.59 -29.19
N LEU A 115 -36.75 -7.97 -28.60
CA LEU A 115 -35.73 -7.03 -28.12
C LEU A 115 -35.10 -6.26 -29.27
N LEU A 116 -34.84 -6.92 -30.40
CA LEU A 116 -34.32 -6.25 -31.61
C LEU A 116 -35.36 -5.29 -32.20
N ASP A 117 -36.63 -5.66 -32.28
CA ASP A 117 -37.69 -4.77 -32.77
C ASP A 117 -37.90 -3.56 -31.85
N GLN A 118 -37.82 -3.74 -30.52
CA GLN A 118 -37.89 -2.61 -29.57
C GLN A 118 -36.71 -1.65 -29.72
N ILE A 119 -35.50 -2.18 -29.91
CA ILE A 119 -34.30 -1.36 -30.13
C ILE A 119 -34.44 -0.62 -31.47
N MET A 120 -34.86 -1.31 -32.54
CA MET A 120 -35.06 -0.70 -33.85
C MET A 120 -36.15 0.38 -33.84
N SER A 121 -37.23 0.19 -33.06
CA SER A 121 -38.31 1.19 -32.93
C SER A 121 -37.90 2.41 -32.10
N LYS A 122 -37.13 2.20 -31.02
CA LYS A 122 -36.62 3.27 -30.16
C LYS A 122 -35.62 4.17 -30.90
N TRP A 123 -34.89 3.61 -31.85
CA TRP A 123 -33.99 4.32 -32.73
C TRP A 123 -34.65 4.47 -34.09
N LYS A 124 -35.70 5.32 -34.17
CA LYS A 124 -36.42 5.68 -35.41
C LYS A 124 -35.46 5.79 -36.61
N LEU A 125 -35.34 4.72 -37.39
CA LEU A 125 -34.94 4.72 -38.80
C LEU A 125 -36.20 4.50 -39.62
#